data_AF-A0AAN9GY00-F1
#
_entry.id   AF-A0AAN9GY00-F1
#
_cell.length_a   1.000
_cell.length_b   1.000
_cell.length_c   1.000
_cell.angle_alpha   90.00
_cell.angle_beta   90.00
_cell.angle_gamma   90.00
#
_symmetry.space_group_name_H-M   'P 1'
#
loop_
_entity.id
_entity.type
_entity.pdbx_description
1 polymer ?
#
loop_
_entity_poly.entity_id
_entity_poly.type
_entity_poly.pdbx_seq_one_letter_code
_entity_poly.pdbx_strand_id
1 'polypeptide(L)'
;MQLQRSYVEAIRHLWEDQGFKICYSRRREYQLLDSTEYFISDLDRITAEDFIPTNQDILRVRCPTNGITEERVSMDDHSEVRQ
;
A
#
# COMPACT_ATOMS: atom_id res chain seq x y z
N MET A 1 15.04 9.51 -2.72
CA MET A 1 14.02 10.49 -3.17
C MET A 1 13.09 10.72 -2.00
N GLN A 2 13.08 11.93 -1.45
CA GLN A 2 12.20 12.28 -0.33
C GLN A 2 11.08 13.16 -0.86
N LEU A 3 9.84 12.88 -0.48
CA LEU A 3 8.70 13.69 -0.91
C LEU A 3 8.76 15.04 -0.18
N GLN A 4 8.70 16.16 -0.92
CA GLN A 4 8.70 17.47 -0.28
C GLN A 4 7.46 17.63 0.61
N ARG A 5 7.62 18.24 1.78
CA ARG A 5 6.52 18.47 2.74
C ARG A 5 5.31 19.17 2.11
N SER A 6 5.54 20.10 1.19
CA SER A 6 4.48 20.79 0.44
C SER A 6 3.57 19.82 -0.34
N TYR A 7 4.12 18.74 -0.89
CA TYR A 7 3.32 17.72 -1.57
C TYR A 7 2.55 16.86 -0.58
N VAL A 8 3.13 16.54 0.58
CA VAL A 8 2.45 15.80 1.66
C VAL A 8 1.21 16.57 2.12
N GLU A 9 1.37 17.86 2.40
CA GLU A 9 0.26 18.75 2.79
C GLU A 9 -0.81 18.85 1.69
N ALA A 10 -0.39 19.01 0.43
CA ALA A 10 -1.31 19.08 -0.69
C ALA A 10 -2.14 17.79 -0.87
N ILE A 11 -1.51 16.62 -0.74
CA ILE A 11 -2.18 15.32 -0.81
C ILE A 11 -3.17 15.18 0.36
N ARG A 12 -2.78 15.59 1.57
CA ARG A 12 -3.66 15.53 2.75
C ARG A 12 -4.90 16.41 2.56
N HIS A 13 -4.72 17.67 2.18
CA HIS A 13 -5.84 18.57 1.90
C HIS A 13 -6.75 18.04 0.78
N LEU A 14 -6.17 17.47 -0.27
CA LEU A 14 -6.95 16.88 -1.36
C LEU A 14 -7.75 15.67 -0.88
N TRP A 15 -7.19 14.81 -0.03
CA TRP A 15 -7.89 13.65 0.52
C TRP A 15 -9.05 14.04 1.44
N GLU A 16 -8.90 15.15 2.16
CA GLU A 16 -9.93 15.68 3.06
C GLU A 16 -11.04 16.43 2.32
N ASP A 17 -10.78 16.90 1.10
CA ASP A 17 -11.73 17.64 0.28
C ASP A 17 -13.01 16.84 -0.03
N GLN A 18 -14.15 17.53 0.05
CA GLN A 18 -15.46 16.92 -0.16
C GLN A 18 -15.67 16.51 -1.63
N GLY A 19 -15.20 17.31 -2.58
CA GLY A 19 -15.27 17.00 -4.00
C GLY A 19 -14.44 15.78 -4.34
N PHE A 20 -13.23 15.68 -3.78
CA PHE A 20 -12.38 14.51 -3.91
C PHE A 20 -13.03 13.26 -3.31
N LYS A 21 -13.61 13.33 -2.11
CA LYS A 21 -14.32 12.20 -1.48
C LYS A 21 -15.48 11.68 -2.33
N ILE A 22 -16.25 12.60 -2.94
CA ILE A 22 -17.30 12.24 -3.90
C ILE A 22 -16.69 11.52 -5.11
N CYS A 23 -15.60 12.05 -5.68
CA CYS A 23 -14.88 11.40 -6.77
C CYS A 23 -14.38 9.99 -6.38
N TYR A 24 -13.79 9.84 -5.20
CA TYR A 24 -13.28 8.58 -4.67
C TYR A 24 -14.40 7.55 -4.43
N SER A 25 -15.61 7.97 -4.07
CA SER A 25 -16.77 7.07 -3.96
C SER A 25 -17.09 6.38 -5.30
N ARG A 26 -16.78 7.06 -6.42
CA ARG A 26 -16.94 6.59 -7.80
C ARG A 26 -15.67 5.95 -8.37
N ARG A 27 -14.70 5.57 -7.54
CA ARG A 27 -13.39 5.01 -7.95
C ARG A 27 -13.45 3.81 -8.89
N ARG A 28 -14.59 3.12 -8.99
CA ARG A 28 -14.81 2.02 -9.94
C ARG A 28 -14.95 2.49 -11.39
N GLU A 29 -15.12 3.78 -11.63
CA GLU A 29 -15.30 4.35 -12.97
C GLU A 29 -13.98 4.71 -13.67
N TYR A 30 -12.85 4.65 -12.96
CA TYR A 30 -11.53 4.99 -13.48
C TYR A 30 -10.44 4.09 -12.89
N GLN A 31 -9.21 4.19 -13.43
CA GLN A 31 -8.08 3.39 -12.99
C GLN A 31 -7.48 3.97 -11.70
N LEU A 32 -7.93 3.46 -10.56
CA LEU A 32 -7.37 3.76 -9.25
C LEU A 32 -6.79 2.50 -8.62
N LEU A 33 -5.70 2.63 -7.87
CA LEU A 33 -5.15 1.53 -7.09
C LEU A 33 -6.04 1.22 -5.90
N ASP A 34 -6.33 -0.05 -5.64
CA ASP A 34 -7.10 -0.48 -4.48
C ASP A 34 -6.40 -0.11 -3.15
N SER A 35 -5.07 -0.02 -3.16
CA SER A 35 -4.26 0.37 -2.00
C SER A 35 -4.18 1.88 -1.77
N THR A 36 -4.86 2.71 -2.57
CA THR A 36 -4.82 4.19 -2.47
C THR A 36 -5.18 4.67 -1.06
N GLU A 37 -6.32 4.22 -0.53
CA GLU A 37 -6.79 4.62 0.80
C GLU A 37 -5.86 4.15 1.92
N TYR A 38 -5.28 2.95 1.78
CA TYR A 38 -4.32 2.43 2.77
C TYR A 38 -3.08 3.34 2.90
N PHE A 39 -2.52 3.78 1.77
CA PHE A 39 -1.31 4.61 1.78
C PHE A 39 -1.61 6.08 2.14
N ILE A 40 -2.71 6.65 1.64
CA ILE A 40 -3.03 8.05 1.91
C ILE A 40 -3.52 8.25 3.35
N SER A 41 -4.20 7.27 3.95
CA SER A 41 -4.64 7.36 5.35
C SER A 41 -3.49 7.39 6.35
N ASP A 42 -2.30 6.96 5.94
CA ASP A 42 -1.10 6.91 6.78
C ASP A 42 0.08 7.61 6.10
N LEU A 43 -0.20 8.79 5.54
CA LEU A 43 0.73 9.58 4.72
C LEU A 43 2.00 9.97 5.50
N ASP A 44 1.86 10.27 6.79
CA ASP A 44 2.98 10.69 7.64
C ASP A 44 4.00 9.57 7.82
N ARG A 45 3.53 8.33 8.06
CA ARG A 45 4.41 7.16 8.18
C ARG A 45 5.17 6.91 6.89
N ILE A 46 4.49 6.93 5.75
CA ILE A 46 5.12 6.58 4.46
C ILE A 46 6.01 7.70 3.90
N THR A 47 5.90 8.92 4.43
CA THR A 47 6.73 10.08 4.04
C THR A 47 7.81 10.42 5.06
N ALA A 48 7.86 9.68 6.18
CA ALA A 48 8.92 9.79 7.17
C ALA A 48 10.31 9.52 6.57
N GLU A 49 11.32 10.21 7.09
CA GLU A 49 12.70 10.10 6.60
C GLU A 49 13.32 8.72 6.87
N ASP A 50 12.91 8.09 7.96
CA ASP A 50 13.32 6.78 8.43
C ASP A 50 12.27 5.69 8.14
N PHE A 51 11.41 5.92 7.14
CA PHE A 51 10.35 4.98 6.79
C PHE A 51 10.90 3.59 6.43
N ILE A 52 10.46 2.57 7.17
CA ILE A 52 10.69 1.15 6.88
C ILE A 52 9.36 0.49 6.50
N PRO A 53 9.21 -0.06 5.28
CA PRO A 53 8.00 -0.76 4.87
C PRO A 53 7.70 -1.95 5.76
N THR A 54 6.44 -2.08 6.15
CA THR A 54 5.90 -3.28 6.80
C THR A 54 5.63 -4.36 5.75
N ASN A 55 5.49 -5.62 6.18
CA ASN A 55 5.02 -6.69 5.31
C ASN A 55 3.69 -6.33 4.63
N GLN A 56 2.84 -5.57 5.30
CA GLN A 56 1.56 -5.16 4.75
C GLN A 56 1.68 -4.12 3.62
N ASP A 57 2.67 -3.22 3.71
CA ASP A 57 3.02 -2.29 2.63
C ASP A 57 3.53 -3.06 1.41
N ILE A 58 4.43 -4.02 1.65
CA ILE A 58 5.02 -4.87 0.61
C ILE A 58 3.92 -5.66 -0.13
N LEU A 59 2.92 -6.18 0.59
CA LEU A 59 1.80 -6.90 -0.02
C LEU A 59 0.83 -6.00 -0.80
N ARG A 60 0.79 -4.68 -0.50
CA ARG A 60 -0.17 -3.74 -1.11
C ARG A 60 0.43 -2.87 -2.20
N VAL A 61 1.75 -2.80 -2.31
CA VAL A 61 2.41 -2.05 -3.37
C VAL A 61 2.20 -2.76 -4.70
N ARG A 62 1.84 -2.00 -5.74
CA ARG A 62 1.70 -2.54 -7.09
C ARG A 62 3.03 -2.45 -7.81
N CYS A 63 3.70 -3.58 -7.98
CA CYS A 63 4.86 -3.71 -8.84
C CYS A 63 4.51 -4.65 -10.01
N PRO A 64 4.62 -4.21 -11.28
CA PRO A 64 4.44 -5.09 -12.43
C PRO A 64 5.47 -6.22 -12.42
N THR A 65 5.04 -7.45 -12.69
CA THR A 65 5.94 -8.58 -12.90
C THR A 65 6.58 -8.46 -14.28
N ASN A 66 7.89 -8.23 -14.32
CA ASN A 66 8.64 -8.06 -15.57
C ASN A 66 9.35 -9.36 -16.02
N GLY A 67 9.11 -10.49 -15.35
CA GLY A 67 9.77 -11.77 -15.63
C GLY A 67 9.24 -12.93 -14.77
N ILE A 68 9.85 -14.10 -14.91
CA ILE A 68 9.52 -15.31 -14.15
C ILE A 68 10.44 -15.41 -12.93
N THR A 69 9.87 -15.66 -11.75
CA THR A 69 10.60 -15.91 -10.49
C THR A 69 10.08 -17.22 -9.90
N GLU A 70 10.99 -18.15 -9.54
CA GLU A 70 10.66 -19.42 -8.89
C GLU A 70 11.15 -19.38 -7.44
N GLU A 71 10.25 -19.62 -6.48
CA GLU A 71 10.55 -19.74 -5.06
C GLU A 71 10.09 -21.11 -4.56
N ARG A 72 10.96 -21.82 -3.84
CA ARG A 72 10.64 -23.14 -3.26
C ARG A 72 10.47 -23.04 -1.77
N VAL A 73 9.29 -23.43 -1.29
CA VAL A 73 8.96 -23.46 0.14
C VAL A 73 8.77 -24.91 0.55
N SER A 74 9.52 -25.37 1.54
CA SER A 74 9.27 -26.64 2.23
C SER A 74 8.40 -26.39 3.44
N MET A 75 7.24 -27.04 3.52
CA MET A 75 6.42 -27.06 4.74
C MET A 75 6.77 -28.31 5.54
N ASP A 76 7.28 -28.14 6.76
CA ASP A 76 7.42 -29.26 7.70
C ASP A 76 6.03 -29.64 8.23
N ASP A 77 5.66 -30.92 8.04
CA ASP A 77 4.39 -31.46 8.53
C ASP A 77 4.50 -31.73 10.04
N HIS A 78 4.02 -30.78 10.85
CA HIS A 78 3.85 -31.00 12.29
C HIS A 78 2.56 -31.80 12.56
N SER A 79 2.53 -33.05 12.09
CA SER A 79 1.57 -34.05 12.56
C SER A 79 2.14 -34.73 13.81
N GLU A 80 2.04 -34.08 14.97
CA GLU A 80 2.13 -34.79 16.26
C GLU A 80 0.89 -35.69 16.38
N VAL A 81 1.05 -36.94 15.95
CA VAL A 81 0.14 -38.03 16.32
C VAL A 81 0.27 -38.22 17.83
N ARG A 82 -0.62 -37.59 18.61
CA ARG A 82 -0.82 -37.92 20.01
C ARG A 82 -1.28 -39.38 20.09
N GLN A 83 -0.40 -40.25 20.58
CA GLN A 83 -0.73 -41.60 21.03
C GLN A 83 -1.61 -41.55 22.27
#